data_AF-A0A970N3J1-F1
#
_entry.id   AF-A0A970N3J1-F1
#
_cell.length_a   1.000
_cell.length_b   1.000
_cell.length_c   1.000
_cell.angle_alpha   90.00
_cell.angle_beta   90.00
_cell.angle_gamma   90.00
#
_symmetry.space_group_name_H-M   'P 1'
#
loop_
_entity.id
_entity.type
_entity.pdbx_description
1 polymer ?
#
loop_
_entity_poly.entity_id
_entity_poly.type
_entity_poly.pdbx_seq_one_letter_code
_entity_poly.pdbx_strand_id
1 'polypeptide(L)'
;MKTPFTILGFLSLLFSYFLLPLPGVILGSFLSLLFAKLSKKFKHGSLVQTILLFVVFISIFLVSILSSANVEQGSMIPVSVMETIALFYVPNEWFASAVFDQNILQFLYLFLLYGGFTTGMIFLIAKLSIKTNQNRTTAKEIIIKDGKRAQKPIIFSLIKKEWRKFITTPVYIFNCGFGLIILVALAILSFFFKDQILTSIGPFVLIGILAVYGFSLSTVYTPAISLSLEGKNFGLLKSLPIKGEKILLSKIIFNLLIELPIIFVTFPIFVVNFNIPILTALSSFLLIVSFALATSFYFSWLNVFFPRFDFKTEVEVIKQGMSAFVAIFSGFGLLILQAGLIFLFTLIPYITFDLAVLLLTITNMLLTLMMYLFLKGKADAKLQKLEV
;
A
#
# COMPACT_ATOMS: atom_id res chain seq x y z
N MET A 1 -10.34 -6.65 37.82
CA MET A 1 -9.89 -8.03 38.12
C MET A 1 -8.45 -8.19 37.67
N LYS A 2 -7.51 -8.50 38.58
CA LYS A 2 -6.16 -8.92 38.19
C LYS A 2 -6.24 -10.41 37.87
N THR A 3 -6.29 -10.79 36.60
CA THR A 3 -6.06 -12.19 36.22
C THR A 3 -4.59 -12.51 36.53
N PRO A 4 -4.28 -13.44 37.44
CA PRO A 4 -2.89 -13.79 37.73
C PRO A 4 -2.23 -14.31 36.46
N PHE A 5 -1.00 -13.86 36.18
CA PHE A 5 -0.23 -14.33 35.04
C PHE A 5 0.06 -15.84 35.23
N THR A 6 -0.51 -16.66 34.36
CA THR A 6 -0.29 -18.11 34.33
C THR A 6 0.41 -18.52 33.06
N ILE A 7 1.46 -19.34 33.19
CA ILE A 7 2.27 -19.84 32.07
C ILE A 7 1.38 -20.54 31.02
N LEU A 8 0.40 -21.32 31.45
CA LEU A 8 -0.53 -22.03 30.56
C LEU A 8 -1.40 -21.06 29.73
N GLY A 9 -1.97 -20.03 30.37
CA GLY A 9 -2.74 -18.98 29.69
C GLY A 9 -1.87 -18.12 28.76
N PHE A 10 -0.61 -17.88 29.11
CA PHE A 10 0.34 -17.20 28.24
C PHE A 10 0.68 -18.04 27.01
N LEU A 11 0.92 -19.34 27.17
CA LEU A 11 1.20 -20.25 26.06
C LEU A 11 -0.03 -20.38 25.14
N SER A 12 -1.24 -20.56 25.69
CA SER A 12 -2.46 -20.63 24.89
C SER A 12 -2.72 -19.35 24.11
N LEU A 13 -2.46 -18.18 24.72
CA LEU A 13 -2.50 -16.88 24.03
C LEU A 13 -1.48 -16.83 22.89
N LEU A 14 -0.23 -17.19 23.15
CA LEU A 14 0.86 -17.15 22.16
C LEU A 14 0.52 -18.01 20.94
N PHE A 15 0.13 -19.26 21.14
CA PHE A 15 -0.21 -20.17 20.04
C PHE A 15 -1.48 -19.72 19.31
N SER A 16 -2.52 -19.35 20.05
CA SER A 16 -3.78 -18.92 19.44
C SER A 16 -3.61 -17.65 18.62
N TYR A 17 -2.73 -16.72 19.03
CA TYR A 17 -2.40 -15.53 18.27
C TYR A 17 -1.89 -15.85 16.85
N PHE A 18 -1.12 -16.93 16.68
CA PHE A 18 -0.68 -17.38 15.36
C PHE A 18 -1.75 -18.14 14.58
N LEU A 19 -2.71 -18.79 15.26
CA LEU A 19 -3.80 -19.54 14.63
C LEU A 19 -4.93 -18.64 14.12
N LEU A 20 -5.31 -17.62 14.89
CA LEU A 20 -6.42 -16.72 14.59
C LEU A 20 -6.41 -16.13 13.17
N PRO A 21 -5.27 -15.66 12.61
CA PRO A 21 -5.27 -15.10 11.26
C PRO A 21 -5.32 -16.15 10.15
N LEU A 22 -5.02 -17.43 10.42
CA LEU A 22 -4.84 -18.43 9.37
C LEU A 22 -6.09 -18.66 8.50
N PRO A 23 -7.31 -18.79 9.06
CA PRO A 23 -8.52 -18.92 8.24
C PRO A 23 -8.71 -17.72 7.30
N GLY A 24 -8.48 -16.49 7.79
CA GLY A 24 -8.57 -15.28 6.98
C GLY A 24 -7.54 -15.26 5.85
N VAL A 25 -6.28 -15.61 6.15
CA VAL A 25 -5.21 -15.68 5.15
C VAL A 25 -5.52 -16.71 4.06
N ILE A 26 -6.05 -17.87 4.43
CA ILE A 26 -6.30 -18.93 3.46
C ILE A 26 -7.55 -18.68 2.61
N LEU A 27 -8.60 -18.12 3.21
CA LEU A 27 -9.78 -17.63 2.48
C LEU A 27 -9.39 -16.53 1.50
N GLY A 28 -8.57 -15.56 1.93
CA GLY A 28 -8.05 -14.51 1.05
C GLY A 28 -7.22 -15.07 -0.10
N SER A 29 -6.39 -16.09 0.17
CA SER A 29 -5.59 -16.78 -0.86
C SER A 29 -6.48 -17.53 -1.86
N PHE A 30 -7.53 -18.20 -1.38
CA PHE A 30 -8.51 -18.88 -2.22
C PHE A 30 -9.28 -17.89 -3.11
N LEU A 31 -9.77 -16.78 -2.54
CA LEU A 31 -10.46 -15.73 -3.28
C LEU A 31 -9.56 -15.11 -4.36
N SER A 32 -8.30 -14.84 -4.04
CA SER A 32 -7.32 -14.32 -5.01
C SER A 32 -7.11 -15.27 -6.19
N LEU A 33 -7.05 -16.58 -5.94
CA LEU A 33 -6.96 -17.60 -6.99
C LEU A 33 -8.24 -17.69 -7.83
N LEU A 34 -9.40 -17.60 -7.18
CA LEU A 34 -10.69 -17.57 -7.86
C LEU A 34 -10.77 -16.37 -8.81
N PHE A 35 -10.36 -15.19 -8.35
CA PHE A 35 -10.28 -13.99 -9.20
C PHE A 35 -9.26 -14.16 -10.33
N ALA A 36 -8.08 -14.73 -10.09
CA ALA A 36 -7.12 -15.02 -11.15
C ALA A 36 -7.74 -15.92 -12.24
N LYS A 37 -8.52 -16.93 -11.85
CA LYS A 37 -9.20 -17.86 -12.75
C LYS A 37 -10.34 -17.19 -13.52
N LEU A 38 -11.19 -16.40 -12.86
CA LEU A 38 -12.28 -15.66 -13.50
C LEU A 38 -11.74 -14.64 -14.50
N SER A 39 -10.73 -13.89 -14.09
CA SER A 39 -10.16 -12.81 -14.89
C SER A 39 -9.42 -13.30 -16.14
N LYS A 40 -9.04 -14.60 -16.20
CA LYS A 40 -8.39 -15.21 -17.38
C LYS A 40 -9.20 -15.03 -18.67
N LYS A 41 -10.54 -14.98 -18.59
CA LYS A 41 -11.42 -14.84 -19.75
C LYS A 41 -11.35 -13.47 -20.41
N PHE A 42 -10.80 -12.46 -19.73
CA PHE A 42 -10.78 -11.09 -20.20
C PHE A 42 -9.46 -10.72 -20.88
N LYS A 43 -9.53 -9.85 -21.90
CA LYS A 43 -8.35 -9.32 -22.61
C LYS A 43 -7.33 -8.66 -21.67
N HIS A 44 -7.81 -8.00 -20.62
CA HIS A 44 -7.00 -7.35 -19.57
C HIS A 44 -7.17 -8.06 -18.22
N GLY A 45 -7.05 -9.40 -18.20
CA GLY A 45 -7.32 -10.20 -17.01
C GLY A 45 -6.59 -9.76 -15.74
N SER A 46 -5.31 -9.34 -15.81
CA SER A 46 -4.62 -8.83 -14.63
C SER A 46 -5.32 -7.60 -14.02
N LEU A 47 -5.80 -6.66 -14.84
CA LEU A 47 -6.53 -5.47 -14.40
C LEU A 47 -7.86 -5.87 -13.74
N VAL A 48 -8.61 -6.77 -14.37
CA VAL A 48 -9.88 -7.28 -13.81
C VAL A 48 -9.65 -7.97 -12.46
N GLN A 49 -8.59 -8.79 -12.34
CA GLN A 49 -8.20 -9.41 -11.07
C GLN A 49 -7.94 -8.35 -9.99
N THR A 50 -7.20 -7.30 -10.32
CA THR A 50 -6.91 -6.22 -9.38
C THR A 50 -8.18 -5.47 -8.95
N ILE A 51 -9.10 -5.16 -9.89
CA ILE A 51 -10.37 -4.51 -9.56
C ILE A 51 -11.16 -5.35 -8.56
N LEU A 52 -11.30 -6.66 -8.81
CA LEU A 52 -12.03 -7.56 -7.91
C LEU A 52 -11.41 -7.59 -6.50
N LEU A 53 -10.07 -7.63 -6.42
CA LEU A 53 -9.36 -7.56 -5.14
C LEU A 53 -9.64 -6.25 -4.39
N PHE A 54 -9.63 -5.11 -5.08
CA PHE A 54 -9.94 -3.82 -4.44
C PHE A 54 -11.40 -3.69 -4.07
N VAL A 55 -12.34 -4.20 -4.86
CA VAL A 55 -13.77 -4.19 -4.51
C VAL A 55 -14.00 -4.97 -3.22
N VAL A 56 -13.44 -6.18 -3.09
CA VAL A 56 -13.54 -6.96 -1.85
C VAL A 56 -12.87 -6.24 -0.68
N PHE A 57 -11.65 -5.73 -0.90
CA PHE A 57 -10.93 -4.99 0.14
C PHE A 57 -11.72 -3.77 0.63
N ILE A 58 -12.18 -2.91 -0.28
CA ILE A 58 -12.97 -1.72 0.04
C ILE A 58 -14.28 -2.12 0.73
N SER A 59 -14.94 -3.18 0.30
CA SER A 59 -16.18 -3.65 0.93
C SER A 59 -15.93 -4.06 2.39
N ILE A 60 -14.90 -4.87 2.64
CA ILE A 60 -14.52 -5.29 4.00
C ILE A 60 -14.10 -4.07 4.83
N PHE A 61 -13.30 -3.17 4.26
CA PHE A 61 -12.84 -1.95 4.92
C PHE A 61 -14.00 -1.02 5.30
N LEU A 62 -14.95 -0.81 4.39
CA LEU A 62 -16.15 -0.02 4.64
C LEU A 62 -17.02 -0.65 5.73
N VAL A 63 -17.29 -1.95 5.65
CA VAL A 63 -18.03 -2.67 6.69
C VAL A 63 -17.33 -2.54 8.04
N SER A 64 -16.00 -2.63 8.09
CA SER A 64 -15.23 -2.46 9.32
C SER A 64 -15.41 -1.06 9.92
N ILE A 65 -15.29 0.00 9.11
CA ILE A 65 -15.47 1.39 9.58
C ILE A 65 -16.90 1.61 10.07
N LEU A 66 -17.90 1.22 9.27
CA LEU A 66 -19.32 1.38 9.61
C LEU A 66 -19.70 0.61 10.87
N SER A 67 -19.09 -0.56 11.10
CA SER A 67 -19.32 -1.34 12.32
C SER A 67 -18.71 -0.65 13.55
N SER A 68 -17.52 -0.05 13.42
CA SER A 68 -16.84 0.64 14.52
C SER A 68 -17.46 1.98 14.91
N ALA A 69 -18.12 2.69 13.99
CA ALA A 69 -18.68 4.02 14.25
C ALA A 69 -19.96 4.01 15.14
N ASN A 70 -20.54 2.83 15.41
CA ASN A 70 -21.88 2.69 15.99
C ASN A 70 -21.88 2.01 17.38
N VAL A 71 -20.75 2.00 18.09
CA VAL A 71 -20.64 1.30 19.39
C VAL A 71 -21.52 1.94 20.48
N GLU A 72 -21.82 3.24 20.41
CA GLU A 72 -22.67 3.92 21.40
C GLU A 72 -24.19 3.90 21.09
N GLN A 73 -24.62 3.55 19.87
CA GLN A 73 -26.04 3.51 19.47
C GLN A 73 -26.55 2.12 19.05
N GLY A 74 -25.75 1.07 19.24
CA GLY A 74 -26.04 -0.27 18.73
C GLY A 74 -25.63 -0.38 17.26
N SER A 75 -24.95 -1.48 16.92
CA SER A 75 -24.45 -1.71 15.57
C SER A 75 -25.55 -1.58 14.52
N MET A 76 -25.25 -0.97 13.36
CA MET A 76 -26.08 -1.05 12.15
C MET A 76 -26.25 -2.49 11.63
N ILE A 77 -25.46 -3.42 12.17
CA ILE A 77 -25.66 -4.86 12.02
C ILE A 77 -26.75 -5.25 13.01
N PRO A 78 -27.92 -5.74 12.55
CA PRO A 78 -28.98 -6.19 13.44
C PRO A 78 -28.42 -7.15 14.50
N VAL A 79 -28.89 -7.05 15.74
CA VAL A 79 -28.47 -7.94 16.83
C VAL A 79 -28.60 -9.41 16.43
N SER A 80 -29.62 -9.76 15.63
CA SER A 80 -29.81 -11.08 15.05
C SER A 80 -28.67 -11.53 14.12
N VAL A 81 -28.06 -10.61 13.36
CA VAL A 81 -26.89 -10.90 12.53
C VAL A 81 -25.65 -11.04 13.39
N MET A 82 -25.49 -10.24 14.46
CA MET A 82 -24.41 -10.42 15.43
C MET A 82 -24.53 -11.72 16.22
N GLU A 83 -25.73 -12.13 16.63
CA GLU A 83 -26.00 -13.41 17.27
C GLU A 83 -25.77 -14.58 16.30
N THR A 84 -26.18 -14.44 15.03
CA THR A 84 -25.89 -15.44 13.99
C THR A 84 -24.38 -15.53 13.75
N ILE A 85 -23.69 -14.39 13.65
CA ILE A 85 -22.24 -14.35 13.52
C ILE A 85 -21.60 -15.00 14.75
N ALA A 86 -22.03 -14.66 15.97
CA ALA A 86 -21.52 -15.23 17.22
C ALA A 86 -21.73 -16.75 17.31
N LEU A 87 -22.89 -17.26 16.84
CA LEU A 87 -23.16 -18.69 16.70
C LEU A 87 -22.21 -19.39 15.71
N PHE A 88 -21.68 -18.69 14.71
CA PHE A 88 -20.62 -19.18 13.80
C PHE A 88 -19.19 -18.78 14.24
N TYR A 89 -19.06 -17.85 15.18
CA TYR A 89 -17.82 -17.36 15.78
C TYR A 89 -17.51 -18.03 17.13
N VAL A 90 -18.03 -19.25 17.34
CA VAL A 90 -17.65 -20.17 18.43
C VAL A 90 -16.13 -20.21 18.72
N PRO A 91 -15.23 -20.09 17.73
CA PRO A 91 -13.79 -20.03 17.98
C PRO A 91 -13.33 -18.86 18.87
N ASN A 92 -14.08 -17.75 18.94
CA ASN A 92 -13.74 -16.65 19.85
C ASN A 92 -14.00 -17.02 21.32
N GLU A 93 -15.06 -17.77 21.60
CA GLU A 93 -15.33 -18.27 22.95
C GLU A 93 -14.27 -19.30 23.34
N TRP A 94 -13.94 -20.22 22.42
CA TRP A 94 -12.85 -21.18 22.66
C TRP A 94 -11.51 -20.50 22.89
N PHE A 95 -11.23 -19.43 22.17
CA PHE A 95 -10.05 -18.59 22.41
C PHE A 95 -10.11 -17.94 23.80
N ALA A 96 -11.22 -17.29 24.15
CA ALA A 96 -11.39 -16.61 25.43
C ALA A 96 -11.21 -17.57 26.60
N SER A 97 -11.88 -18.72 26.59
CA SER A 97 -11.77 -19.73 27.65
C SER A 97 -10.43 -20.48 27.64
N ALA A 98 -9.77 -20.64 26.48
CA ALA A 98 -8.41 -21.17 26.45
C ALA A 98 -7.39 -20.22 27.11
N VAL A 99 -7.60 -18.91 27.00
CA VAL A 99 -6.69 -17.89 27.53
C VAL A 99 -7.00 -17.55 28.99
N PHE A 100 -8.26 -17.29 29.32
CA PHE A 100 -8.69 -16.82 30.63
C PHE A 100 -9.01 -17.96 31.59
N ASP A 101 -9.74 -18.98 31.13
CA ASP A 101 -10.18 -20.11 31.97
C ASP A 101 -9.20 -21.30 31.94
N GLN A 102 -8.09 -21.16 31.19
CA GLN A 102 -7.05 -22.19 31.04
C GLN A 102 -7.59 -23.54 30.54
N ASN A 103 -8.67 -23.51 29.76
CA ASN A 103 -9.33 -24.72 29.28
C ASN A 103 -8.60 -25.32 28.07
N ILE A 104 -7.82 -26.37 28.32
CA ILE A 104 -7.02 -27.07 27.31
C ILE A 104 -7.89 -27.71 26.23
N LEU A 105 -9.09 -28.20 26.55
CA LEU A 105 -9.98 -28.82 25.57
C LEU A 105 -10.46 -27.80 24.54
N GLN A 106 -10.81 -26.60 24.98
CA GLN A 106 -11.23 -25.52 24.08
C GLN A 106 -10.07 -25.03 23.20
N PHE A 107 -8.85 -24.99 23.76
CA PHE A 107 -7.65 -24.76 22.95
C PHE A 107 -7.47 -25.83 21.86
N LEU A 108 -7.66 -27.11 22.20
CA LEU A 108 -7.56 -28.20 21.22
C LEU A 108 -8.64 -28.11 20.14
N TYR A 109 -9.88 -27.73 20.47
CA TYR A 109 -10.93 -27.50 19.48
C TYR A 109 -10.57 -26.36 18.53
N LEU A 110 -10.07 -25.23 19.06
CA LEU A 110 -9.60 -24.12 18.25
C LEU A 110 -8.46 -24.56 17.32
N PHE A 111 -7.46 -25.29 17.86
CA PHE A 111 -6.32 -25.78 17.10
C PHE A 111 -6.73 -26.73 15.98
N LEU A 112 -7.59 -27.71 16.27
CA LEU A 112 -8.06 -28.69 15.30
C LEU A 112 -8.95 -28.04 14.23
N LEU A 113 -9.84 -27.13 14.61
CA LEU A 113 -10.69 -26.44 13.65
C LEU A 113 -9.86 -25.57 12.71
N TYR A 114 -9.04 -24.66 13.25
CA TYR A 114 -8.30 -23.70 12.42
C TYR A 114 -7.13 -24.38 11.69
N GLY A 115 -6.38 -25.25 12.38
CA GLY A 115 -5.31 -26.05 11.78
C GLY A 115 -5.84 -27.05 10.74
N GLY A 116 -6.93 -27.76 11.04
CA GLY A 116 -7.57 -28.69 10.11
C GLY A 116 -8.16 -27.99 8.89
N PHE A 117 -8.90 -26.90 9.10
CA PHE A 117 -9.46 -26.09 8.00
C PHE A 117 -8.35 -25.55 7.08
N THR A 118 -7.29 -24.99 7.67
CA THR A 118 -6.20 -24.40 6.90
C THR A 118 -5.42 -25.46 6.13
N THR A 119 -5.04 -26.57 6.76
CA THR A 119 -4.36 -27.68 6.06
C THR A 119 -5.20 -28.26 4.93
N GLY A 120 -6.51 -28.49 5.16
CA GLY A 120 -7.43 -28.94 4.13
C GLY A 120 -7.52 -27.97 2.94
N MET A 121 -7.61 -26.67 3.23
CA MET A 121 -7.63 -25.64 2.20
C MET A 121 -6.29 -25.52 1.46
N ILE A 122 -5.14 -25.72 2.11
CA ILE A 122 -3.82 -25.72 1.43
C ILE A 122 -3.81 -26.81 0.36
N PHE A 123 -4.28 -28.01 0.67
CA PHE A 123 -4.32 -29.12 -0.28
C PHE A 123 -5.22 -28.83 -1.49
N LEU A 124 -6.38 -28.21 -1.25
CA LEU A 124 -7.31 -27.79 -2.30
C LEU A 124 -6.73 -26.68 -3.19
N ILE A 125 -6.14 -25.66 -2.56
CA ILE A 125 -5.52 -24.51 -3.21
C ILE A 125 -4.31 -24.94 -4.04
N ALA A 126 -3.44 -25.82 -3.52
CA ALA A 126 -2.21 -26.23 -4.20
C ALA A 126 -2.49 -26.81 -5.60
N LYS A 127 -3.48 -27.72 -5.69
CA LYS A 127 -3.90 -28.32 -6.97
C LYS A 127 -4.45 -27.29 -7.95
N LEU A 128 -5.27 -26.36 -7.47
CA LEU A 128 -5.86 -25.30 -8.30
C LEU A 128 -4.82 -24.27 -8.76
N SER A 129 -3.86 -23.94 -7.89
CA SER A 129 -2.77 -23.00 -8.16
C SER A 129 -1.87 -23.49 -9.27
N ILE A 130 -1.42 -24.75 -9.21
CA ILE A 130 -0.56 -25.37 -10.25
C ILE A 130 -1.27 -25.29 -11.61
N LYS A 131 -2.53 -25.72 -11.68
CA LYS A 131 -3.33 -25.68 -12.90
C LYS A 131 -3.55 -24.25 -13.42
N THR A 132 -3.67 -23.27 -12.54
CA THR A 132 -3.88 -21.87 -12.93
C THR A 132 -2.58 -21.25 -13.45
N ASN A 133 -1.44 -21.55 -12.83
CA ASN A 133 -0.13 -21.02 -13.21
C ASN A 133 0.38 -21.60 -14.54
N GLN A 134 0.28 -22.91 -14.74
CA GLN A 134 0.68 -23.57 -16.00
C GLN A 134 -0.07 -23.02 -17.22
N ASN A 135 -1.30 -22.56 -17.01
CA ASN A 135 -2.18 -22.03 -18.03
C ASN A 135 -1.98 -20.53 -18.32
N ARG A 136 -1.09 -19.86 -17.57
CA ARG A 136 -0.74 -18.43 -17.73
C ARG A 136 0.52 -18.24 -18.60
N THR A 137 1.34 -19.28 -18.74
CA THR A 137 2.64 -19.29 -19.43
C THR A 137 2.60 -19.75 -20.89
N THR A 138 1.43 -19.87 -21.52
CA THR A 138 1.39 -20.00 -23.00
C THR A 138 1.91 -18.71 -23.61
N ALA A 139 3.19 -18.72 -24.00
CA ALA A 139 3.84 -17.63 -24.70
C ALA A 139 3.00 -17.30 -25.94
N LYS A 140 2.33 -16.14 -25.91
CA LYS A 140 1.75 -15.59 -27.12
C LYS A 140 2.92 -15.20 -28.00
N GLU A 141 3.07 -15.83 -29.15
CA GLU A 141 3.97 -15.36 -30.19
C GLU A 141 3.66 -13.88 -30.45
N ILE A 142 4.63 -13.03 -30.15
CA ILE A 142 4.54 -11.61 -30.49
C ILE A 142 5.00 -11.51 -31.93
N ILE A 143 4.04 -11.56 -32.85
CA ILE A 143 4.31 -11.24 -34.26
C ILE A 143 4.60 -9.73 -34.32
N ILE A 144 5.87 -9.38 -34.39
CA ILE A 144 6.31 -8.00 -34.61
C ILE A 144 6.01 -7.68 -36.07
N LYS A 145 4.90 -7.00 -36.33
CA LYS A 145 4.63 -6.44 -37.66
C LYS A 145 5.59 -5.28 -37.92
N ASP A 146 6.34 -5.37 -39.03
CA ASP A 146 7.15 -4.28 -39.57
C ASP A 146 6.24 -3.13 -40.03
N GLY A 147 5.87 -2.27 -39.09
CA GLY A 147 5.16 -1.03 -39.36
C GLY A 147 6.03 0.15 -38.96
N LYS A 148 5.99 1.22 -39.75
CA LYS A 148 6.55 2.54 -39.39
C LYS A 148 5.92 2.99 -38.06
N ARG A 149 6.60 2.73 -36.94
CA ARG A 149 6.16 3.23 -35.63
C ARG A 149 6.45 4.72 -35.58
N ALA A 150 5.42 5.51 -35.28
CA ALA A 150 5.59 6.94 -35.03
C ALA A 150 6.67 7.16 -33.95
N GLN A 151 7.65 8.02 -34.25
CA GLN A 151 8.70 8.37 -33.28
C GLN A 151 8.07 9.09 -32.09
N LYS A 152 8.15 8.49 -30.91
CA LYS A 152 7.66 9.09 -29.66
C LYS A 152 8.85 9.54 -28.82
N PRO A 153 8.70 10.60 -27.98
CA PRO A 153 9.73 10.99 -27.03
C PRO A 153 10.16 9.81 -26.16
N ILE A 154 11.46 9.71 -25.87
CA ILE A 154 12.05 8.61 -25.10
C ILE A 154 11.38 8.47 -23.73
N ILE A 155 11.23 9.58 -23.00
CA ILE A 155 10.61 9.62 -21.67
C ILE A 155 9.18 9.08 -21.71
N PHE A 156 8.40 9.46 -22.72
CA PHE A 156 7.04 8.95 -22.88
C PHE A 156 7.00 7.44 -23.12
N SER A 157 7.95 6.92 -23.90
CA SER A 157 8.06 5.48 -24.16
C SER A 157 8.42 4.69 -22.91
N LEU A 158 9.32 5.23 -22.07
CA LEU A 158 9.68 4.65 -20.79
C LEU A 158 8.49 4.69 -19.80
N ILE A 159 7.82 5.84 -19.66
CA ILE A 159 6.63 5.95 -18.80
C ILE A 159 5.52 5.00 -19.25
N LYS A 160 5.30 4.86 -20.57
CA LYS A 160 4.32 3.91 -21.11
C LYS A 160 4.68 2.45 -20.77
N LYS A 161 5.97 2.13 -20.72
CA LYS A 161 6.45 0.82 -20.29
C LYS A 161 6.16 0.59 -18.81
N GLU A 162 6.38 1.59 -17.95
CA GLU A 162 6.04 1.53 -16.52
C GLU A 162 4.53 1.31 -16.31
N TRP A 163 3.67 2.09 -16.99
CA TRP A 163 2.22 1.90 -16.94
C TRP A 163 1.79 0.49 -17.33
N ARG A 164 2.38 -0.06 -18.39
CA ARG A 164 2.08 -1.43 -18.82
C ARG A 164 2.48 -2.44 -17.75
N LYS A 165 3.68 -2.30 -17.17
CA LYS A 165 4.16 -3.19 -16.10
C LYS A 165 3.22 -3.12 -14.89
N PHE A 166 2.90 -1.92 -14.44
CA PHE A 166 2.01 -1.68 -13.31
C PHE A 166 0.64 -2.34 -13.51
N ILE A 167 -0.04 -2.07 -14.62
CA ILE A 167 -1.38 -2.61 -14.90
C ILE A 167 -1.38 -4.15 -15.09
N THR A 168 -0.28 -4.71 -15.56
CA THR A 168 -0.17 -6.15 -15.84
C THR A 168 0.25 -7.00 -14.63
N THR A 169 0.75 -6.37 -13.57
CA THR A 169 1.19 -7.03 -12.33
C THR A 169 0.24 -6.70 -11.17
N PRO A 170 -0.75 -7.55 -10.84
CA PRO A 170 -1.73 -7.27 -9.79
C PRO A 170 -1.10 -6.99 -8.42
N VAL A 171 -0.04 -7.73 -8.06
CA VAL A 171 0.67 -7.54 -6.79
C VAL A 171 1.32 -6.15 -6.73
N TYR A 172 1.79 -5.61 -7.86
CA TYR A 172 2.39 -4.29 -7.90
C TYR A 172 1.35 -3.21 -7.62
N ILE A 173 0.19 -3.26 -8.28
CA ILE A 173 -0.90 -2.31 -8.03
C ILE A 173 -1.42 -2.42 -6.61
N PHE A 174 -1.61 -3.65 -6.11
CA PHE A 174 -2.16 -3.85 -4.78
C PHE A 174 -1.23 -3.35 -3.67
N ASN A 175 0.10 -3.41 -3.84
CA ASN A 175 1.02 -2.95 -2.79
C ASN A 175 1.40 -1.48 -2.93
N CYS A 176 1.53 -0.96 -4.15
CA CYS A 176 1.93 0.45 -4.36
C CYS A 176 0.76 1.40 -4.67
N GLY A 177 -0.44 0.89 -4.97
CA GLY A 177 -1.64 1.70 -5.21
C GLY A 177 -2.61 1.74 -4.02
N PHE A 178 -2.33 0.97 -2.97
CA PHE A 178 -3.20 0.79 -1.81
C PHE A 178 -3.53 2.11 -1.09
N GLY A 179 -2.52 2.88 -0.71
CA GLY A 179 -2.71 4.14 0.02
C GLY A 179 -3.56 5.13 -0.77
N LEU A 180 -3.39 5.20 -2.09
CA LEU A 180 -4.20 6.08 -2.95
C LEU A 180 -5.68 5.69 -2.98
N ILE A 181 -5.98 4.40 -2.93
CA ILE A 181 -7.36 3.92 -2.87
C ILE A 181 -7.99 4.22 -1.51
N ILE A 182 -7.23 4.08 -0.42
CA ILE A 182 -7.67 4.53 0.91
C ILE A 182 -7.95 6.03 0.91
N LEU A 183 -7.10 6.86 0.30
CA LEU A 183 -7.34 8.30 0.19
C LEU A 183 -8.67 8.63 -0.49
N VAL A 184 -8.94 7.98 -1.63
CA VAL A 184 -10.22 8.17 -2.34
C VAL A 184 -11.40 7.72 -1.47
N ALA A 185 -11.29 6.55 -0.82
CA ALA A 185 -12.35 6.05 0.05
C ALA A 185 -12.61 6.99 1.24
N LEU A 186 -11.57 7.49 1.90
CA LEU A 186 -11.68 8.42 3.03
C LEU A 186 -12.23 9.78 2.61
N ALA A 187 -11.84 10.30 1.44
CA ALA A 187 -12.43 11.52 0.89
C ALA A 187 -13.94 11.34 0.66
N ILE A 188 -14.37 10.22 0.06
CA ILE A 188 -15.80 9.93 -0.13
C ILE A 188 -16.52 9.78 1.23
N LEU A 189 -15.93 9.05 2.17
CA LEU A 189 -16.51 8.85 3.50
C LEU A 189 -16.63 10.14 4.29
N SER A 190 -15.75 11.12 4.07
CA SER A 190 -15.79 12.40 4.79
C SER A 190 -17.09 13.18 4.56
N PHE A 191 -17.82 12.92 3.46
CA PHE A 191 -19.16 13.49 3.24
C PHE A 191 -20.21 12.95 4.22
N PHE A 192 -20.10 11.68 4.59
CA PHE A 192 -21.08 10.98 5.42
C PHE A 192 -20.74 11.05 6.91
N PHE A 193 -19.44 11.14 7.23
CA PHE A 193 -18.91 11.03 8.59
C PHE A 193 -18.33 12.34 9.13
N LYS A 194 -18.58 13.47 8.46
CA LYS A 194 -18.04 14.79 8.82
C LYS A 194 -18.24 15.11 10.31
N ASP A 195 -19.47 15.02 10.80
CA ASP A 195 -19.80 15.44 12.16
C ASP A 195 -19.13 14.52 13.19
N GLN A 196 -19.16 13.20 12.97
CA GLN A 196 -18.50 12.24 13.85
C GLN A 196 -16.98 12.46 13.90
N ILE A 197 -16.36 12.76 12.76
CA ILE A 197 -14.93 13.09 12.68
C ILE A 197 -14.64 14.38 13.46
N LEU A 198 -15.45 15.42 13.28
CA LEU A 198 -15.31 16.69 14.02
C LEU A 198 -15.51 16.50 15.52
N THR A 199 -16.44 15.66 15.96
CA THR A 199 -16.62 15.35 17.39
C THR A 199 -15.43 14.57 17.95
N SER A 200 -14.87 13.63 17.17
CA SER A 200 -13.82 12.72 17.65
C SER A 200 -12.44 13.38 17.72
N ILE A 201 -12.07 14.16 16.70
CA ILE A 201 -10.72 14.73 16.58
C ILE A 201 -10.71 16.26 16.48
N GLY A 202 -11.86 16.93 16.33
CA GLY A 202 -12.04 18.37 16.46
C GLY A 202 -10.93 19.22 15.82
N PRO A 203 -10.14 19.97 16.63
CA PRO A 203 -9.10 20.85 16.11
C PRO A 203 -7.95 20.10 15.40
N PHE A 204 -7.82 18.78 15.61
CA PHE A 204 -6.76 17.95 15.03
C PHE A 204 -7.14 17.36 13.65
N VAL A 205 -8.30 17.69 13.09
CA VAL A 205 -8.74 17.20 11.77
C VAL A 205 -7.69 17.44 10.69
N LEU A 206 -7.08 18.63 10.64
CA LEU A 206 -6.06 18.95 9.63
C LEU A 206 -4.80 18.08 9.77
N ILE A 207 -4.36 17.84 11.00
CA ILE A 207 -3.22 16.95 11.28
C ILE A 207 -3.58 15.51 10.89
N GLY A 208 -4.81 15.07 11.16
CA GLY A 208 -5.31 13.77 10.71
C GLY A 208 -5.30 13.63 9.18
N ILE A 209 -5.75 14.65 8.45
CA ILE A 209 -5.70 14.69 6.98
C ILE A 209 -4.26 14.59 6.49
N LEU A 210 -3.34 15.41 7.01
CA LEU A 210 -1.92 15.38 6.65
C LEU A 210 -1.28 14.03 6.96
N ALA A 211 -1.62 13.41 8.09
CA ALA A 211 -1.15 12.09 8.47
C ALA A 211 -1.64 11.00 7.49
N VAL A 212 -2.92 11.04 7.09
CA VAL A 212 -3.48 10.12 6.10
C VAL A 212 -2.80 10.29 4.73
N TYR A 213 -2.54 11.53 4.29
CA TYR A 213 -1.78 11.78 3.07
C TYR A 213 -0.35 11.24 3.17
N GLY A 214 0.37 11.60 4.23
CA GLY A 214 1.75 11.15 4.42
C GLY A 214 1.88 9.64 4.52
N PHE A 215 0.95 8.97 5.22
CA PHE A 215 0.88 7.51 5.28
C PHE A 215 0.65 6.94 3.88
N SER A 216 -0.38 7.43 3.18
CA SER A 216 -0.80 6.91 1.89
C SER A 216 0.30 7.07 0.83
N LEU A 217 0.92 8.24 0.75
CA LEU A 217 2.01 8.52 -0.19
C LEU A 217 3.27 7.71 0.15
N SER A 218 3.56 7.46 1.43
CA SER A 218 4.66 6.57 1.83
C SER A 218 4.47 5.13 1.36
N THR A 219 3.22 4.68 1.17
CA THR A 219 2.93 3.35 0.60
C THR A 219 3.05 3.29 -0.92
N VAL A 220 3.19 4.44 -1.62
CA VAL A 220 3.36 4.49 -3.08
C VAL A 220 4.85 4.45 -3.43
N TYR A 221 5.48 3.32 -3.18
CA TYR A 221 6.93 3.15 -3.35
C TYR A 221 7.33 2.65 -4.75
N THR A 222 6.57 3.00 -5.80
CA THR A 222 6.84 2.48 -7.17
C THR A 222 8.29 2.75 -7.65
N PRO A 223 8.93 3.90 -7.35
CA PRO A 223 10.32 4.15 -7.73
C PRO A 223 11.34 3.27 -7.00
N ALA A 224 11.02 2.78 -5.79
CA ALA A 224 11.89 1.89 -5.01
C ALA A 224 12.00 0.47 -5.59
N ILE A 225 11.12 0.10 -6.52
CA ILE A 225 11.10 -1.26 -7.10
C ILE A 225 11.12 -1.29 -8.62
N SER A 226 10.70 -0.24 -9.31
CA SER A 226 10.56 -0.24 -10.77
C SER A 226 11.87 -0.44 -11.55
N LEU A 227 13.02 -0.01 -11.04
CA LEU A 227 14.33 -0.34 -11.65
C LEU A 227 14.65 -1.82 -11.46
N SER A 228 14.56 -2.33 -10.24
CA SER A 228 14.75 -3.76 -9.94
C SER A 228 13.83 -4.67 -10.77
N LEU A 229 12.57 -4.28 -10.98
CA LEU A 229 11.60 -5.01 -11.81
C LEU A 229 11.95 -5.10 -13.30
N GLU A 230 12.98 -4.39 -13.77
CA GLU A 230 13.57 -4.60 -15.09
C GLU A 230 14.22 -5.99 -15.20
N GLY A 231 14.82 -6.47 -14.10
CA GLY A 231 15.48 -7.78 -14.00
C GLY A 231 16.39 -8.06 -15.18
N LYS A 232 16.15 -9.21 -15.84
CA LYS A 232 16.90 -9.66 -17.03
C LYS A 232 16.88 -8.68 -18.22
N ASN A 233 15.86 -7.81 -18.31
CA ASN A 233 15.77 -6.82 -19.38
C ASN A 233 16.62 -5.56 -19.10
N PHE A 234 17.22 -5.43 -17.92
CA PHE A 234 18.02 -4.27 -17.58
C PHE A 234 19.26 -4.13 -18.47
N GLY A 235 19.89 -5.24 -18.86
CA GLY A 235 21.00 -5.24 -19.82
C GLY A 235 20.64 -4.60 -21.17
N LEU A 236 19.45 -4.90 -21.69
CA LEU A 236 18.93 -4.25 -22.91
C LEU A 236 18.67 -2.76 -22.71
N LEU A 237 18.22 -2.36 -21.53
CA LEU A 237 18.00 -0.95 -21.23
C LEU A 237 19.32 -0.17 -21.18
N LYS A 238 20.40 -0.80 -20.71
CA LYS A 238 21.75 -0.21 -20.68
C LYS A 238 22.38 -0.05 -22.06
N SER A 239 22.11 -0.96 -22.99
CA SER A 239 22.70 -0.90 -24.33
C SER A 239 22.07 0.18 -25.22
N LEU A 240 20.92 0.74 -24.82
CA LEU A 240 20.27 1.82 -25.54
C LEU A 240 21.02 3.15 -25.31
N PRO A 241 21.07 4.05 -26.31
CA PRO A 241 21.70 5.37 -26.19
C PRO A 241 20.80 6.34 -25.41
N ILE A 242 20.46 5.98 -24.17
CA ILE A 242 19.58 6.75 -23.27
C ILE A 242 20.37 7.06 -22.00
N LYS A 243 20.42 8.35 -21.63
CA LYS A 243 20.99 8.77 -20.34
C LYS A 243 20.22 8.11 -19.19
N GLY A 244 20.95 7.54 -18.25
CA GLY A 244 20.46 6.97 -16.99
C GLY A 244 19.61 7.93 -16.18
N GLU A 245 19.91 9.23 -16.22
CA GLU A 245 19.04 10.27 -15.67
C GLU A 245 17.60 10.16 -16.21
N LYS A 246 17.43 10.00 -17.53
CA LYS A 246 16.10 9.87 -18.16
C LYS A 246 15.42 8.56 -17.78
N ILE A 247 16.19 7.49 -17.55
CA ILE A 247 15.65 6.21 -17.07
C ILE A 247 15.05 6.39 -15.68
N LEU A 248 15.79 6.97 -14.74
CA LEU A 248 15.33 7.16 -13.37
C LEU A 248 14.22 8.22 -13.28
N LEU A 249 14.33 9.32 -14.02
CA LEU A 249 13.25 10.32 -14.11
C LEU A 249 11.96 9.72 -14.65
N SER A 250 12.02 8.80 -15.62
CA SER A 250 10.79 8.16 -16.12
C SER A 250 10.05 7.36 -15.04
N LYS A 251 10.79 6.75 -14.10
CA LYS A 251 10.24 5.99 -12.97
C LYS A 251 9.67 6.92 -11.89
N ILE A 252 10.33 8.04 -11.63
CA ILE A 252 9.85 9.09 -10.72
C ILE A 252 8.58 9.75 -11.27
N ILE A 253 8.59 10.17 -12.55
CA ILE A 253 7.44 10.80 -13.20
C ILE A 253 6.26 9.84 -13.22
N PHE A 254 6.50 8.56 -13.49
CA PHE A 254 5.46 7.55 -13.42
C PHE A 254 4.78 7.50 -12.05
N ASN A 255 5.53 7.55 -10.95
CA ASN A 255 4.97 7.59 -9.60
C ASN A 255 4.08 8.82 -9.37
N LEU A 256 4.60 10.01 -9.72
CA LEU A 256 3.88 11.28 -9.58
C LEU A 256 2.61 11.32 -10.45
N LEU A 257 2.61 10.69 -11.62
CA LEU A 257 1.43 10.57 -12.47
C LEU A 257 0.32 9.72 -11.86
N ILE A 258 0.63 8.85 -10.89
CA ILE A 258 -0.37 8.10 -10.14
C ILE A 258 -0.83 8.90 -8.92
N GLU A 259 0.09 9.52 -8.18
CA GLU A 259 -0.21 10.23 -6.93
C GLU A 259 -0.95 11.56 -7.15
N LEU A 260 -0.40 12.43 -8.02
CA LEU A 260 -0.87 13.81 -8.15
C LEU A 260 -2.35 13.89 -8.54
N PRO A 261 -2.87 13.16 -9.54
CA PRO A 261 -4.29 13.21 -9.87
C PRO A 261 -5.20 12.89 -8.68
N ILE A 262 -4.79 11.93 -7.84
CA ILE A 262 -5.54 11.56 -6.64
C ILE A 262 -5.49 12.69 -5.62
N ILE A 263 -4.33 13.30 -5.37
CA ILE A 263 -4.19 14.46 -4.49
C ILE A 263 -5.07 15.63 -4.97
N PHE A 264 -5.03 15.96 -6.26
CA PHE A 264 -5.80 17.06 -6.85
C PHE A 264 -7.32 16.85 -6.76
N VAL A 265 -7.79 15.60 -6.72
CA VAL A 265 -9.22 15.28 -6.56
C VAL A 265 -9.62 15.21 -5.09
N THR A 266 -8.82 14.53 -4.27
CA THR A 266 -9.19 14.20 -2.88
C THR A 266 -8.93 15.33 -1.90
N PHE A 267 -7.91 16.18 -2.10
CA PHE A 267 -7.59 17.24 -1.15
C PHE A 267 -8.65 18.35 -1.12
N PRO A 268 -9.15 18.84 -2.27
CA PRO A 268 -10.25 19.81 -2.26
C PRO A 268 -11.52 19.29 -1.57
N ILE A 269 -11.81 17.99 -1.68
CA ILE A 269 -12.94 17.37 -0.97
C ILE A 269 -12.80 17.56 0.55
N PHE A 270 -11.62 17.28 1.10
CA PHE A 270 -11.36 17.51 2.53
C PHE A 270 -11.43 18.98 2.92
N VAL A 271 -10.90 19.89 2.09
CA VAL A 271 -10.94 21.34 2.34
C VAL A 271 -12.38 21.84 2.44
N VAL A 272 -13.23 21.44 1.50
CA VAL A 272 -14.66 21.81 1.48
C VAL A 272 -15.40 21.18 2.65
N ASN A 273 -15.21 19.87 2.90
CA ASN A 273 -15.96 19.18 3.93
C ASN A 273 -15.63 19.69 5.33
N PHE A 274 -14.38 20.03 5.61
CA PHE A 274 -13.95 20.49 6.93
C PHE A 274 -13.78 22.01 7.06
N ASN A 275 -14.22 22.79 6.08
CA ASN A 275 -14.14 24.25 6.08
C ASN A 275 -12.72 24.79 6.39
N ILE A 276 -11.71 24.17 5.77
CA ILE A 276 -10.31 24.49 6.02
C ILE A 276 -9.99 25.89 5.46
N PRO A 277 -9.45 26.84 6.25
CA PRO A 277 -9.12 28.18 5.78
C PRO A 277 -8.18 28.17 4.56
N ILE A 278 -8.38 29.10 3.63
CA ILE A 278 -7.66 29.09 2.34
C ILE A 278 -6.13 29.09 2.49
N LEU A 279 -5.58 29.85 3.44
CA LEU A 279 -4.13 29.90 3.67
C LEU A 279 -3.60 28.54 4.15
N THR A 280 -4.31 27.93 5.11
CA THR A 280 -4.00 26.58 5.64
C THR A 280 -4.17 25.49 4.60
N ALA A 281 -5.16 25.62 3.70
CA ALA A 281 -5.37 24.70 2.60
C ALA A 281 -4.21 24.78 1.59
N LEU A 282 -3.78 25.98 1.22
CA LEU A 282 -2.68 26.19 0.28
C LEU A 282 -1.33 25.70 0.85
N SER A 283 -1.00 26.06 2.09
CA SER A 283 0.23 25.61 2.75
C SER A 283 0.27 24.09 2.86
N SER A 284 -0.84 23.47 3.28
CA SER A 284 -0.98 22.01 3.39
C SER A 284 -0.93 21.30 2.04
N PHE A 285 -1.54 21.86 1.00
CA PHE A 285 -1.46 21.31 -0.36
C PHE A 285 -0.02 21.28 -0.87
N LEU A 286 0.72 22.38 -0.67
CA LEU A 286 2.14 22.45 -1.05
C LEU A 286 2.98 21.44 -0.27
N LEU A 287 2.69 21.25 1.03
CA LEU A 287 3.37 20.22 1.83
C LEU A 287 3.12 18.82 1.26
N ILE A 288 1.87 18.47 0.95
CA ILE A 288 1.50 17.16 0.39
C ILE A 288 2.21 16.92 -0.95
N VAL A 289 2.19 17.90 -1.86
CA VAL A 289 2.85 17.78 -3.17
C VAL A 289 4.38 17.70 -3.03
N SER A 290 4.97 18.51 -2.15
CA SER A 290 6.42 18.44 -1.88
C SER A 290 6.84 17.11 -1.25
N PHE A 291 5.99 16.52 -0.40
CA PHE A 291 6.22 15.20 0.18
C PHE A 291 6.18 14.09 -0.87
N ALA A 292 5.19 14.11 -1.77
CA ALA A 292 5.10 13.21 -2.94
C ALA A 292 6.36 13.29 -3.83
N LEU A 293 6.84 14.51 -4.09
CA LEU A 293 8.09 14.73 -4.83
C LEU A 293 9.30 14.17 -4.07
N ALA A 294 9.49 14.54 -2.81
CA ALA A 294 10.63 14.13 -2.01
C ALA A 294 10.72 12.61 -1.87
N THR A 295 9.61 11.95 -1.55
CA THR A 295 9.52 10.49 -1.44
C THR A 295 9.76 9.80 -2.78
N SER A 296 9.22 10.30 -3.89
CA SER A 296 9.45 9.73 -5.23
C SER A 296 10.93 9.72 -5.61
N PHE A 297 11.64 10.84 -5.39
CA PHE A 297 13.08 10.94 -5.64
C PHE A 297 13.88 10.04 -4.69
N TYR A 298 13.53 10.04 -3.40
CA TYR A 298 14.20 9.24 -2.38
C TYR A 298 14.06 7.74 -2.64
N PHE A 299 12.86 7.29 -3.00
CA PHE A 299 12.59 5.89 -3.34
C PHE A 299 13.35 5.48 -4.61
N SER A 300 13.42 6.35 -5.63
CA SER A 300 14.25 6.08 -6.81
C SER A 300 15.73 5.98 -6.43
N TRP A 301 16.20 6.82 -5.51
CA TRP A 301 17.56 6.78 -5.00
C TRP A 301 17.84 5.46 -4.27
N LEU A 302 16.94 5.01 -3.38
CA LEU A 302 17.07 3.71 -2.70
C LEU A 302 17.17 2.54 -3.68
N ASN A 303 16.44 2.56 -4.78
CA ASN A 303 16.48 1.47 -5.77
C ASN A 303 17.83 1.37 -6.48
N VAL A 304 18.52 2.50 -6.66
CA VAL A 304 19.87 2.52 -7.24
C VAL A 304 20.91 1.96 -6.27
N PHE A 305 20.71 2.13 -4.96
CA PHE A 305 21.63 1.63 -3.93
C PHE A 305 21.37 0.19 -3.51
N PHE A 306 20.10 -0.24 -3.53
CA PHE A 306 19.69 -1.59 -3.15
C PHE A 306 18.90 -2.29 -4.28
N PRO A 307 19.44 -2.36 -5.52
CA PRO A 307 18.75 -3.01 -6.63
C PRO A 307 18.70 -4.52 -6.43
N ARG A 308 17.66 -5.15 -6.96
CA ARG A 308 17.50 -6.60 -6.99
C ARG A 308 17.06 -7.06 -8.38
N PHE A 309 18.04 -7.44 -9.20
CA PHE A 309 17.81 -7.94 -10.57
C PHE A 309 17.62 -9.46 -10.64
N ASP A 310 18.26 -10.21 -9.73
CA ASP A 310 18.07 -11.65 -9.61
C ASP A 310 16.83 -11.96 -8.76
N PHE A 311 15.69 -12.15 -9.43
CA PHE A 311 14.44 -12.58 -8.82
C PHE A 311 13.75 -13.62 -9.70
N LYS A 312 13.11 -14.62 -9.06
CA LYS A 312 12.33 -15.64 -9.78
C LYS A 312 10.90 -15.17 -9.99
N THR A 313 10.38 -14.41 -9.03
CA THR A 313 9.02 -13.85 -9.06
C THR A 313 9.03 -12.36 -8.76
N GLU A 314 8.15 -11.60 -9.42
CA GLU A 314 8.04 -10.15 -9.17
C GLU A 314 7.69 -9.83 -7.70
N VAL A 315 7.08 -10.79 -7.00
CA VAL A 315 6.76 -10.72 -5.57
C VAL A 315 8.03 -10.55 -4.72
N GLU A 316 9.13 -11.21 -5.08
CA GLU A 316 10.40 -11.09 -4.35
C GLU A 316 10.93 -9.66 -4.35
N VAL A 317 10.82 -8.95 -5.46
CA VAL A 317 11.23 -7.53 -5.54
C VAL A 317 10.26 -6.64 -4.77
N ILE A 318 8.95 -6.87 -4.94
CA ILE A 318 7.89 -5.99 -4.40
C ILE A 318 7.76 -6.10 -2.88
N LYS A 319 7.89 -7.31 -2.32
CA LYS A 319 7.61 -7.59 -0.90
C LYS A 319 8.84 -7.98 -0.08
N GLN A 320 9.88 -8.50 -0.71
CA GLN A 320 11.09 -9.01 -0.03
C GLN A 320 12.35 -8.25 -0.45
N GLY A 321 12.22 -7.21 -1.29
CA GLY A 321 13.33 -6.38 -1.72
C GLY A 321 13.75 -5.42 -0.60
N MET A 322 15.06 -5.32 -0.35
CA MET A 322 15.60 -4.39 0.64
C MET A 322 15.20 -2.94 0.32
N SER A 323 15.21 -2.54 -0.95
CA SER A 323 14.78 -1.21 -1.37
C SER A 323 13.31 -0.94 -1.02
N ALA A 324 12.41 -1.91 -1.28
CA ALA A 324 10.99 -1.81 -0.94
C ALA A 324 10.78 -1.71 0.57
N PHE A 325 11.45 -2.57 1.34
CA PHE A 325 11.39 -2.56 2.80
C PHE A 325 11.84 -1.20 3.35
N VAL A 326 13.04 -0.75 2.98
CA VAL A 326 13.57 0.53 3.46
C VAL A 326 12.63 1.65 3.06
N ALA A 327 12.16 1.72 1.81
CA ALA A 327 11.28 2.79 1.32
C ALA A 327 10.01 2.96 2.17
N ILE A 328 9.30 1.88 2.49
CA ILE A 328 8.07 1.96 3.29
C ILE A 328 8.38 2.45 4.71
N PHE A 329 9.34 1.82 5.38
CA PHE A 329 9.65 2.14 6.78
C PHE A 329 10.28 3.51 6.94
N SER A 330 11.17 3.92 6.02
CA SER A 330 11.72 5.27 6.04
C SER A 330 10.72 6.31 5.56
N GLY A 331 9.77 5.98 4.69
CA GLY A 331 8.62 6.83 4.38
C GLY A 331 7.78 7.13 5.62
N PHE A 332 7.44 6.09 6.41
CA PHE A 332 6.77 6.28 7.70
C PHE A 332 7.64 7.03 8.72
N GLY A 333 8.95 6.76 8.75
CA GLY A 333 9.90 7.50 9.57
C GLY A 333 9.91 8.99 9.22
N LEU A 334 9.93 9.34 7.92
CA LEU A 334 9.86 10.72 7.43
C LEU A 334 8.53 11.38 7.81
N LEU A 335 7.41 10.66 7.73
CA LEU A 335 6.11 11.15 8.19
C LEU A 335 6.12 11.49 9.67
N ILE A 336 6.59 10.57 10.52
CA ILE A 336 6.66 10.78 11.97
C ILE A 336 7.59 11.94 12.30
N LEU A 337 8.74 12.02 11.63
CA LEU A 337 9.68 13.13 11.78
C LEU A 337 9.03 14.47 11.41
N GLN A 338 8.32 14.55 10.29
CA GLN A 338 7.63 15.77 9.88
C GLN A 338 6.53 16.15 10.86
N ALA A 339 5.73 15.20 11.33
CA ALA A 339 4.72 15.46 12.35
C ALA A 339 5.34 15.99 13.65
N GLY A 340 6.45 15.38 14.10
CA GLY A 340 7.22 15.85 15.25
C GLY A 340 7.78 17.25 15.06
N LEU A 341 8.29 17.58 13.86
CA LEU A 341 8.77 18.92 13.55
C LEU A 341 7.65 19.97 13.51
N ILE A 342 6.47 19.64 12.96
CA ILE A 342 5.30 20.54 13.03
C ILE A 342 5.00 20.84 14.49
N PHE A 343 4.92 19.82 15.34
CA PHE A 343 4.66 19.98 16.76
C PHE A 343 5.71 20.88 17.42
N LEU A 344 7.00 20.59 17.23
CA LEU A 344 8.10 21.39 17.79
C LEU A 344 8.08 22.84 17.32
N PHE A 345 7.84 23.08 16.03
CA PHE A 345 7.76 24.44 15.49
C PHE A 345 6.59 25.22 16.08
N THR A 346 5.44 24.58 16.30
CA THR A 346 4.29 25.24 16.95
C THR A 346 4.49 25.53 18.43
N LEU A 347 5.53 24.99 19.09
CA LEU A 347 5.91 25.39 20.45
C LEU A 347 6.70 26.71 20.49
N ILE A 348 7.28 27.13 19.35
CA ILE A 348 8.07 28.36 19.27
C ILE A 348 7.10 29.55 19.18
N PRO A 349 7.19 30.53 20.10
CA PRO A 349 6.39 31.75 20.00
C PRO A 349 6.61 32.38 18.61
N TYR A 350 5.56 32.92 17.99
CA TYR A 350 5.57 33.52 16.64
C TYR A 350 5.53 32.56 15.44
N ILE A 351 5.76 31.25 15.60
CA ILE A 351 5.62 30.31 14.48
C ILE A 351 4.17 29.80 14.43
N THR A 352 3.43 30.25 13.42
CA THR A 352 2.09 29.72 13.14
C THR A 352 2.17 28.32 12.52
N PHE A 353 1.08 27.56 12.61
CA PHE A 353 0.97 26.26 11.95
C PHE A 353 1.28 26.34 10.45
N ASP A 354 0.76 27.36 9.76
CA ASP A 354 1.02 27.60 8.33
C ASP A 354 2.50 27.79 8.02
N LEU A 355 3.19 28.56 8.87
CA LEU A 355 4.62 28.80 8.71
C LEU A 355 5.42 27.50 8.95
N ALA A 356 5.05 26.72 9.97
CA ALA A 356 5.68 25.42 10.23
C ALA A 356 5.53 24.47 9.03
N VAL A 357 4.34 24.38 8.44
CA VAL A 357 4.04 23.58 7.24
C VAL A 357 4.83 24.07 6.02
N LEU A 358 4.95 25.39 5.83
CA LEU A 358 5.76 25.96 4.75
C LEU A 358 7.25 25.70 4.92
N LEU A 359 7.79 25.77 6.14
CA LEU A 359 9.18 25.42 6.41
C LEU A 359 9.47 23.97 6.02
N LEU A 360 8.56 23.04 6.36
CA LEU A 360 8.69 21.64 5.94
C LEU A 360 8.56 21.44 4.44
N THR A 361 7.71 22.22 3.78
CA THR A 361 7.62 22.24 2.31
C THR A 361 8.98 22.61 1.70
N ILE A 362 9.65 23.63 2.23
CA ILE A 362 11.00 24.03 1.80
C ILE A 362 12.00 22.89 2.07
N THR A 363 11.94 22.24 3.23
CA THR A 363 12.80 21.10 3.55
C THR A 363 12.63 19.96 2.53
N ASN A 364 11.39 19.59 2.19
CA ASN A 364 11.09 18.57 1.19
C ASN A 364 11.63 18.95 -0.20
N MET A 365 11.50 20.23 -0.59
CA MET A 365 12.02 20.72 -1.86
C MET A 365 13.56 20.72 -1.91
N LEU A 366 14.23 21.06 -0.82
CA LEU A 366 15.69 20.98 -0.70
C LEU A 366 16.19 19.54 -0.79
N LEU A 367 15.52 18.61 -0.11
CA LEU A 367 15.80 17.17 -0.21
C LEU A 367 15.63 16.68 -1.66
N THR A 368 14.53 17.08 -2.30
CA THR A 368 14.25 16.75 -3.71
C THR A 368 15.35 17.27 -4.63
N LEU A 369 15.76 18.54 -4.47
CA LEU A 369 16.82 19.16 -5.25
C LEU A 369 18.15 18.42 -5.07
N MET A 370 18.52 18.10 -3.84
CA MET A 370 19.74 17.35 -3.53
C MET A 370 19.75 15.99 -4.25
N MET A 371 18.64 15.26 -4.22
CA MET A 371 18.50 13.97 -4.90
C MET A 371 18.50 14.10 -6.42
N TYR A 372 17.85 15.13 -6.97
CA TYR A 372 17.88 15.43 -8.39
C TYR A 372 19.30 15.73 -8.89
N LEU A 373 20.07 16.56 -8.16
CA LEU A 373 21.46 16.86 -8.50
C LEU A 373 22.34 15.59 -8.47
N PHE A 374 22.10 14.70 -7.51
CA PHE A 374 22.74 13.39 -7.48
C PHE A 374 22.41 12.57 -8.73
N LEU A 375 21.15 12.50 -9.14
CA LEU A 375 20.73 11.78 -10.34
C LEU A 375 21.39 12.36 -11.60
N LYS A 376 21.35 13.68 -11.76
CA LYS A 376 21.94 14.36 -12.92
C LYS A 376 23.45 14.13 -13.04
N GLY A 377 24.17 14.10 -11.91
CA GLY A 377 25.63 13.95 -11.91
C GLY A 377 26.14 12.51 -11.92
N LYS A 378 25.39 11.55 -11.35
CA LYS A 378 25.91 10.20 -11.04
C LYS A 378 25.08 9.05 -11.57
N ALA A 379 23.89 9.29 -12.14
CA ALA A 379 23.01 8.20 -12.60
C ALA A 379 23.68 7.27 -13.62
N ASP A 380 24.30 7.81 -14.66
CA ASP A 380 24.92 7.02 -15.74
C ASP A 380 26.02 6.10 -15.19
N ALA A 381 26.95 6.67 -14.43
CA ALA A 381 28.04 5.94 -13.81
C ALA A 381 27.56 4.87 -12.81
N LYS A 382 26.50 5.16 -12.04
CA LYS A 382 25.93 4.19 -11.10
C LYS A 382 25.23 3.05 -11.83
N LEU A 383 24.37 3.35 -12.80
CA LEU A 383 23.65 2.33 -13.54
C LEU A 383 24.58 1.42 -14.33
N GLN A 384 25.67 1.94 -14.90
CA GLN A 384 26.66 1.12 -15.60
C GLN A 384 27.31 0.08 -14.67
N LYS A 385 27.64 0.46 -13.42
CA LYS A 385 28.26 -0.41 -12.42
C LYS A 385 27.36 -1.52 -11.85
N LEU A 386 26.05 -1.46 -12.06
CA LEU A 386 25.12 -2.45 -11.52
C LEU A 386 25.18 -3.77 -12.30
N GLU A 387 25.47 -4.89 -11.67
CA GLU A 387 25.46 -6.19 -12.33
C GLU A 387 24.04 -6.76 -12.41
N VAL A 388 23.73 -7.52 -13.47
CA VAL A 388 22.41 -8.13 -13.74
C VAL A 388 22.41 -9.58 -13.30
#